data_AF-A0A1J5CTV1-F1
#
_entry.id   AF-A0A1J5CTV1-F1
#
_cell.length_a   1.000
_cell.length_b   1.000
_cell.length_c   1.000
_cell.angle_alpha   90.00
_cell.angle_beta   90.00
_cell.angle_gamma   90.00
#
_symmetry.space_group_name_H-M   'P 1'
#
loop_
_entity.id
_entity.type
_entity.pdbx_description
1 polymer ?
#
loop_
_entity_poly.entity_id
_entity_poly.type
_entity_poly.pdbx_seq_one_letter_code
_entity_poly.pdbx_strand_id
1 'polypeptide(L)'
;MLMISKEAMESVIAIKDRLAHQGSEAECIADIENMIEIKQSHLARAEWGSCCGNICNLVSQIDNEIGMLQNILEALSANNNRRAASLLGDYIAYLQENYRPEPDHW
;
A
#
# COMPACT_ATOMS: atom_id res chain seq x y z
N MET A 1 -14.47 -6.24 4.51
CA MET A 1 -13.93 -5.01 3.92
C MET A 1 -13.53 -4.11 5.07
N LEU A 2 -12.23 -3.83 5.17
CA LEU A 2 -11.66 -3.01 6.23
C LEU A 2 -11.91 -1.52 5.94
N MET A 3 -11.60 -0.62 6.88
CA MET A 3 -11.66 0.81 6.64
C MET A 3 -10.26 1.36 6.36
N ILE A 4 -10.17 2.31 5.43
CA ILE A 4 -8.95 3.05 5.12
C ILE A 4 -9.27 4.54 5.15
N SER A 5 -8.39 5.33 5.76
CA SER A 5 -8.55 6.78 5.74
C SER A 5 -8.42 7.29 4.29
N LYS A 6 -9.11 8.38 3.99
CA LYS A 6 -9.07 8.97 2.64
C LYS A 6 -7.67 9.48 2.32
N GLU A 7 -7.00 10.06 3.30
CA GLU A 7 -5.64 10.57 3.20
C GLU A 7 -4.66 9.46 2.83
N ALA A 8 -4.84 8.26 3.39
CA ALA A 8 -4.02 7.10 3.04
C ALA A 8 -4.30 6.60 1.61
N MET A 9 -5.52 6.72 1.10
CA MET A 9 -5.81 6.41 -0.30
C MET A 9 -5.24 7.48 -1.24
N GLU A 10 -5.42 8.75 -0.90
CA GLU A 10 -4.94 9.90 -1.66
C GLU A 10 -3.41 9.95 -1.72
N SER A 11 -2.72 9.55 -0.65
CA SER A 11 -1.26 9.50 -0.64
C SER A 11 -0.72 8.51 -1.68
N VAL A 12 -1.35 7.34 -1.83
CA VAL A 12 -0.97 6.32 -2.83
C VAL A 12 -1.22 6.81 -4.25
N ILE A 13 -2.35 7.48 -4.48
CA ILE A 13 -2.66 8.12 -5.77
C ILE A 13 -1.60 9.20 -6.08
N ALA A 14 -1.24 10.01 -5.08
CA ALA A 14 -0.23 11.05 -5.23
C ALA A 14 1.17 10.49 -5.54
N ILE A 15 1.55 9.32 -5.02
CA ILE A 15 2.81 8.64 -5.41
C ILE A 15 2.78 8.29 -6.90
N LYS A 16 1.66 7.73 -7.39
CA LYS A 16 1.49 7.40 -8.80
C LYS A 16 1.58 8.63 -9.70
N ASP A 17 0.98 9.75 -9.29
CA ASP A 17 1.03 11.01 -10.02
C ASP A 17 2.43 11.64 -9.98
N ARG A 18 3.13 11.57 -8.85
CA ARG A 18 4.52 12.03 -8.73
C ARG A 18 5.45 11.25 -9.65
N LEU A 19 5.28 9.94 -9.77
CA LEU A 19 6.08 9.09 -10.64
C LEU A 19 5.96 9.46 -12.14
N ALA A 20 4.89 10.14 -12.54
CA ALA A 20 4.75 10.68 -13.89
C ALA A 20 5.66 11.91 -14.15
N HIS A 21 6.20 12.52 -13.11
CA HIS A 21 7.11 13.67 -13.17
C HIS A 21 8.56 13.20 -12.98
N GLN A 22 9.47 13.70 -13.80
CA GLN A 22 10.90 13.37 -13.70
C GLN A 22 11.51 13.91 -12.40
N GLY A 23 12.33 13.10 -11.73
CA GLY A 23 13.13 13.53 -10.56
C GLY A 23 12.49 13.28 -9.20
N SER A 24 11.32 12.64 -9.15
CA SER A 24 10.62 12.27 -7.90
C SER A 24 10.87 10.82 -7.47
N GLU A 25 11.74 10.08 -8.18
CA GLU A 25 11.91 8.64 -7.98
C GLU A 25 12.40 8.30 -6.57
N ALA A 26 13.35 9.06 -6.04
CA ALA A 26 13.89 8.85 -4.69
C ALA A 26 12.82 9.10 -3.60
N GLU A 27 11.95 10.09 -3.80
CA GLU A 27 10.83 10.37 -2.90
C GLU A 27 9.80 9.25 -2.96
N CYS A 28 9.46 8.78 -4.17
CA CYS A 28 8.53 7.65 -4.35
C CYS A 28 9.08 6.37 -3.70
N ILE A 29 10.39 6.11 -3.80
CA ILE A 29 11.03 4.98 -3.13
C ILE A 29 10.88 5.11 -1.61
N ALA A 30 11.23 6.26 -1.04
CA ALA A 30 11.14 6.49 0.40
C ALA A 30 9.69 6.35 0.92
N ASP A 31 8.71 6.84 0.16
CA ASP A 31 7.30 6.68 0.50
C ASP A 31 6.87 5.21 0.54
N ILE A 32 7.27 4.41 -0.46
CA ILE A 32 6.96 2.98 -0.54
C ILE A 32 7.67 2.19 0.56
N GLU A 33 8.93 2.50 0.86
CA GLU A 33 9.67 1.89 1.97
C GLU A 33 8.98 2.15 3.32
N ASN A 34 8.59 3.40 3.57
CA ASN A 34 7.85 3.76 4.78
C ASN A 34 6.50 3.03 4.88
N MET A 35 5.78 2.87 3.76
CA MET A 35 4.54 2.08 3.73
C MET A 35 4.78 0.61 4.06
N ILE A 36 5.85 0.00 3.53
CA ILE A 36 6.23 -1.38 3.85
C ILE A 36 6.53 -1.52 5.34
N GLU A 37 7.28 -0.59 5.94
CA GLU A 37 7.61 -0.61 7.37
C GLU A 37 6.34 -0.55 8.23
N ILE A 38 5.42 0.37 7.91
CA ILE A 38 4.13 0.50 8.60
C ILE A 38 3.34 -0.81 8.50
N LYS A 39 3.24 -1.41 7.30
CA LYS A 39 2.50 -2.65 7.07
C LYS A 39 3.13 -3.84 7.78
N GLN A 40 4.46 -3.96 7.80
CA GLN A 40 5.17 -4.98 8.57
C GLN A 40 4.91 -4.82 10.08
N SER A 41 4.89 -3.58 10.58
CA SER A 41 4.53 -3.31 11.98
C SER A 41 3.08 -3.74 12.27
N HIS A 42 2.15 -3.49 11.35
CA HIS A 42 0.75 -3.94 11.48
C HIS A 42 0.62 -5.46 11.41
N LEU A 43 1.36 -6.13 10.53
CA LEU A 43 1.39 -7.58 10.41
C LEU A 43 1.84 -8.22 11.73
N ALA A 44 2.96 -7.78 12.29
CA ALA A 44 3.48 -8.30 13.55
C ALA A 44 2.46 -8.18 14.70
N ARG A 45 1.73 -7.05 14.77
CA ARG A 45 0.67 -6.85 15.77
C ARG A 45 -0.53 -7.77 15.52
N ALA A 46 -0.92 -7.98 14.26
CA ALA A 46 -2.03 -8.84 13.89
C ALA A 46 -1.73 -10.32 14.19
N GLU A 47 -0.50 -10.78 13.92
CA GLU A 47 -0.04 -12.14 14.22
C GLU A 47 -0.03 -12.43 15.71
N TRP A 48 0.36 -11.46 16.54
CA TRP A 48 0.36 -11.60 18.01
C TRP A 48 -1.06 -11.76 18.60
N GLY A 49 -2.11 -11.38 17.87
CA GLY A 49 -3.52 -11.51 18.28
C GLY A 49 -4.25 -12.73 17.69
N SER A 50 -3.59 -13.55 16.87
CA SER A 50 -4.24 -14.48 15.93
C SER A 50 -4.77 -15.81 16.52
N CYS A 51 -5.20 -15.84 17.79
CA CYS A 51 -5.76 -17.07 18.37
C CYS A 51 -7.27 -17.26 18.11
N CYS A 52 -8.02 -16.22 17.71
CA CYS A 52 -9.50 -16.30 17.58
C CYS A 52 -10.08 -15.39 16.48
N GLY A 53 -10.59 -15.95 15.38
CA GLY A 53 -11.57 -15.30 14.49
C GLY A 53 -11.05 -14.52 13.27
N ASN A 54 -11.85 -13.56 12.79
CA ASN A 54 -11.74 -12.78 11.53
C ASN A 54 -10.39 -12.05 11.29
N ILE A 55 -9.43 -12.19 12.20
CA ILE A 55 -8.06 -11.67 12.17
C ILE A 55 -7.20 -12.43 11.13
N CYS A 56 -7.47 -13.70 10.83
CA CYS A 56 -6.73 -14.43 9.78
C CYS A 56 -6.85 -13.74 8.41
N ASN A 57 -8.03 -13.19 8.09
CA ASN A 57 -8.25 -12.44 6.85
C ASN A 57 -7.46 -11.12 6.83
N LEU A 58 -7.25 -10.48 7.99
CA LEU A 58 -6.45 -9.27 8.12
C LEU A 58 -4.96 -9.55 7.88
N VAL A 59 -4.44 -10.66 8.45
CA VAL A 59 -3.05 -11.09 8.24
C VAL A 59 -2.78 -11.33 6.76
N SER A 60 -3.60 -12.15 6.09
CA SER A 60 -3.44 -12.41 4.64
C SER A 60 -3.59 -11.15 3.79
N GLN A 61 -4.49 -10.24 4.16
CA GLN A 61 -4.67 -8.97 3.45
C GLN A 61 -3.42 -8.09 3.56
N ILE A 62 -2.86 -7.93 4.77
CA ILE A 62 -1.64 -7.13 4.99
C ILE A 62 -0.43 -7.75 4.29
N ASP A 63 -0.29 -9.07 4.34
CA ASP A 63 0.82 -9.79 3.68
C ASP A 63 0.79 -9.60 2.15
N ASN A 64 -0.40 -9.70 1.54
CA ASN A 64 -0.59 -9.39 0.12
C ASN A 64 -0.19 -7.95 -0.22
N GLU A 65 -0.58 -6.96 0.61
CA GLU A 65 -0.20 -5.57 0.40
C GLU A 65 1.32 -5.37 0.46
N ILE A 66 2.01 -6.01 1.42
CA ILE A 66 3.47 -5.98 1.52
C ILE A 66 4.10 -6.53 0.24
N GLY A 67 3.60 -7.66 -0.26
CA GLY A 67 4.09 -8.24 -1.52
C GLY A 67 3.89 -7.31 -2.72
N MET A 68 2.74 -6.63 -2.83
CA MET A 68 2.50 -5.65 -3.89
C MET A 68 3.46 -4.45 -3.79
N LEU A 69 3.67 -3.92 -2.57
CA LEU A 69 4.57 -2.80 -2.32
C LEU A 69 6.03 -3.16 -2.62
N GLN A 70 6.47 -4.37 -2.29
CA GLN A 70 7.81 -4.86 -2.64
C GLN A 70 8.02 -4.95 -4.15
N ASN A 71 7.02 -5.42 -4.90
CA ASN A 71 7.08 -5.44 -6.37
C ASN A 71 7.17 -4.01 -6.96
N ILE A 72 6.47 -3.04 -6.36
CA ILE A 72 6.56 -1.63 -6.75
C ILE A 72 7.97 -1.09 -6.48
N LEU A 73 8.51 -1.35 -5.28
CA LEU A 73 9.85 -0.92 -4.88
C LEU A 73 10.93 -1.51 -5.79
N GLU A 74 10.83 -2.78 -6.16
CA GLU A 74 11.74 -3.43 -7.10
C GLU A 74 11.70 -2.73 -8.47
N ALA A 75 10.51 -2.42 -8.98
CA ALA A 75 10.34 -1.73 -10.25
C ALA A 75 10.92 -0.30 -10.23
N LEU A 76 10.74 0.44 -9.13
CA LEU A 76 11.32 1.76 -8.92
C LEU A 76 12.85 1.69 -8.84
N SER A 77 13.39 0.75 -8.09
CA SER A 77 14.84 0.53 -7.94
C SER A 77 15.51 0.14 -9.26
N ALA A 78 14.78 -0.55 -10.14
CA ALA A 78 15.22 -0.89 -11.50
C ALA A 78 15.02 0.27 -12.52
N ASN A 79 14.60 1.46 -12.06
CA ASN A 79 14.28 2.63 -12.88
C ASN A 79 13.22 2.34 -13.97
N ASN A 80 12.31 1.40 -13.69
CA ASN A 80 11.25 1.00 -14.61
C ASN A 80 9.94 1.68 -14.24
N ASN A 81 9.88 3.00 -14.46
CA ASN A 81 8.76 3.85 -14.06
C ASN A 81 7.44 3.39 -14.69
N ARG A 82 7.47 2.84 -15.91
CA ARG A 82 6.28 2.29 -16.58
C ARG A 82 5.69 1.09 -15.81
N ARG A 83 6.56 0.17 -15.39
CA ARG A 83 6.13 -1.00 -14.59
C ARG A 83 5.68 -0.58 -13.20
N ALA A 84 6.42 0.31 -12.55
CA ALA A 84 6.07 0.85 -11.24
C ALA A 84 4.69 1.56 -11.26
N ALA A 85 4.41 2.38 -12.29
CA ALA A 85 3.11 3.03 -12.44
C ALA A 85 1.95 2.04 -12.67
N SER A 86 2.20 0.94 -13.41
CA SER A 86 1.22 -0.14 -13.58
C SER A 86 0.92 -0.82 -12.25
N LEU A 87 1.96 -1.22 -11.50
CA LEU A 87 1.83 -1.91 -10.22
C LEU A 87 1.17 -1.02 -9.15
N LEU A 88 1.45 0.29 -9.15
CA LEU A 88 0.75 1.26 -8.31
C LEU A 88 -0.74 1.33 -8.68
N GLY A 89 -1.08 1.25 -9.96
CA GLY A 89 -2.46 1.14 -10.42
C GLY A 89 -3.16 -0.11 -9.89
N ASP A 90 -2.49 -1.26 -9.97
CA ASP A 90 -3.00 -2.53 -9.43
C ASP A 90 -3.19 -2.47 -7.92
N TYR A 91 -2.25 -1.84 -7.20
CA TYR A 91 -2.33 -1.64 -5.75
C TYR A 91 -3.51 -0.72 -5.36
N ILE A 92 -3.73 0.38 -6.09
CA ILE A 92 -4.91 1.25 -5.86
C ILE A 92 -6.21 0.47 -6.09
N ALA A 93 -6.30 -0.32 -7.16
CA ALA A 93 -7.47 -1.14 -7.44
C ALA A 93 -7.72 -2.17 -6.32
N TYR A 94 -6.65 -2.82 -5.84
CA TYR A 94 -6.71 -3.74 -4.70
C TYR A 94 -7.21 -3.03 -3.43
N LEU A 95 -6.72 -1.82 -3.14
CA LEU A 95 -7.19 -1.04 -2.00
C LEU A 95 -8.68 -0.70 -2.12
N GLN A 96 -9.14 -0.28 -3.31
CA GLN A 96 -10.56 0.04 -3.56
C GLN A 96 -11.49 -1.18 -3.45
N GLU A 97 -11.00 -2.37 -3.79
CA GLU A 97 -11.77 -3.62 -3.65
C GLU A 97 -11.85 -4.10 -2.19
N ASN A 98 -10.76 -3.92 -1.42
CA ASN A 98 -10.63 -4.54 -0.09
C ASN A 98 -10.92 -3.59 1.08
N TYR A 99 -10.95 -2.28 0.83
CA TYR A 99 -11.24 -1.25 1.81
C TYR A 99 -12.45 -0.40 1.46
N ARG A 100 -13.16 0.04 2.51
CA ARG A 100 -14.12 1.14 2.45
C ARG A 100 -13.42 2.41 2.88
N PRO A 101 -13.59 3.53 2.16
CA PRO A 101 -13.16 4.82 2.66
C PRO A 101 -13.82 5.09 4.01
N GLU A 102 -13.06 5.65 4.94
CA GLU A 102 -13.66 6.20 6.14
C GLU A 102 -14.73 7.22 5.75
N PRO A 103 -15.96 7.09 6.30
CA PRO A 103 -17.02 8.03 6.01
C PRO A 103 -16.63 9.42 6.49
N ASP A 104 -16.98 10.45 5.73
CA ASP A 104 -16.96 11.82 6.21
C ASP A 104 -17.99 11.91 7.34
N HIS A 105 -17.58 11.79 8.59
CA HIS A 105 -18.50 11.95 9.71
C HIS A 105 -18.43 13.37 10.27
N TRP A 106 -19.49 14.12 9.89
CA TRP A 106 -20.28 15.16 10.57
C TRP A 106 -19.70 15.93 11.76
#